data_AF-A0A641MBC1-F1
#
_entry.id   AF-A0A641MBC1-F1
#
_cell.length_a   1.000
_cell.length_b   1.000
_cell.length_c   1.000
_cell.angle_alpha   90.00
_cell.angle_beta   90.00
_cell.angle_gamma   90.00
#
_symmetry.space_group_name_H-M   'P 1'
#
loop_
_entity.id
_entity.type
_entity.pdbx_description
1 polymer ?
#
loop_
_entity_poly.entity_id
_entity_poly.type
_entity_poly.pdbx_seq_one_letter_code
_entity_poly.pdbx_strand_id
1 'polypeptide(L)'
;DVESLPLYIQMKGRGVRTIGDEQLRNVTPNAFSKDCFYLVDAVGVTEHAQTVAPIDDGPTTKTITLKELLERISHGYIPDEYLKRLAATLARIYNKADDSQRKEFVRLSHDDMKELSARIYDALEKGILPQFVSTDEPNNERKGLVAPLANHADARKYLLILAAGFVNTLMPGEDTLISKGFSIEEAKNTTEAFEDFCKKYYDEIEALRIIYNNEGEPITYSMLKDLENRLKMANNHFTSKQLWNSYAIVNPKVVRRSTTKEESDALTNIIQLVRFAFHQIERLDSVVTTSKQFFNLWLGQNQREITDKQREVISCIVDYIASNGACTVRDIREDDATHAAQMIRAFGNMQKADEALHSLYTFVVLRKAA
;
A
#
# COMPACT_ATOMS: atom_id res chain seq x y z
N ASP A 1 12.36 -5.84 16.40
CA ASP A 1 11.57 -4.59 16.26
C ASP A 1 10.37 -4.74 15.31
N VAL A 2 9.94 -5.97 15.02
CA VAL A 2 8.79 -6.29 14.14
C VAL A 2 7.50 -6.48 14.94
N GLU A 3 7.61 -6.59 16.26
CA GLU A 3 6.50 -6.91 17.20
C GLU A 3 5.89 -5.68 17.88
N SER A 4 6.42 -4.48 17.60
CA SER A 4 6.04 -3.24 18.29
C SER A 4 4.80 -2.60 17.66
N LEU A 5 3.67 -2.67 18.38
CA LEU A 5 2.40 -2.07 17.97
C LEU A 5 2.51 -0.55 17.69
N PRO A 6 3.19 0.27 18.51
CA PRO A 6 3.34 1.70 18.23
C PRO A 6 4.06 1.98 16.91
N LEU A 7 5.11 1.23 16.59
CA LEU A 7 5.87 1.39 15.36
C LEU A 7 5.03 1.00 14.14
N TYR A 8 4.31 -0.11 14.21
CA TYR A 8 3.41 -0.56 13.14
C TYR A 8 2.31 0.48 12.84
N ILE A 9 1.68 1.05 13.87
CA ILE A 9 0.68 2.12 13.72
C ILE A 9 1.31 3.37 13.09
N GLN A 10 2.52 3.75 13.51
CA GLN A 10 3.21 4.90 12.94
C GLN A 10 3.53 4.71 11.46
N MET A 11 3.93 3.50 11.05
CA MET A 11 4.17 3.14 9.64
C MET A 11 2.90 3.28 8.80
N LYS A 12 1.76 2.74 9.27
CA LYS A 12 0.45 2.95 8.64
C LYS A 12 0.12 4.44 8.51
N GLY A 13 0.35 5.20 9.57
CA GLY A 13 0.11 6.64 9.63
C GLY A 13 0.93 7.46 8.62
N ARG A 14 2.12 6.99 8.22
CA ARG A 14 2.90 7.64 7.14
C ARG A 14 2.31 7.36 5.76
N GLY A 15 1.81 6.16 5.53
CA GLY A 15 1.22 5.73 4.26
C GLY A 15 -0.08 6.45 3.89
N VAL A 16 -0.90 6.81 4.87
CA VAL A 16 -2.20 7.49 4.66
C VAL A 16 -2.10 9.01 4.48
N ARG A 17 -0.90 9.59 4.50
CA ARG A 17 -0.72 11.04 4.29
C ARG A 17 -1.03 11.43 2.84
N THR A 18 -1.65 12.59 2.67
CA THR A 18 -1.88 13.23 1.37
C THR A 18 -0.57 13.76 0.79
N ILE A 19 -0.38 13.62 -0.52
CA ILE A 19 0.71 14.20 -1.29
C ILE A 19 0.12 14.86 -2.54
N GLY A 20 0.60 16.04 -2.92
CA GLY A 20 0.12 16.71 -4.14
C GLY A 20 0.66 16.03 -5.41
N ASP A 21 -0.11 16.08 -6.50
CA ASP A 21 0.24 15.43 -7.78
C ASP A 21 1.63 15.86 -8.31
N GLU A 22 2.00 17.14 -8.14
CA GLU A 22 3.32 17.65 -8.54
C GLU A 22 4.46 17.06 -7.69
N GLN A 23 4.28 17.02 -6.36
CA GLN A 23 5.26 16.42 -5.45
C GLN A 23 5.41 14.92 -5.69
N LEU A 24 4.31 14.23 -6.01
CA LEU A 24 4.34 12.82 -6.38
C LEU A 24 5.11 12.60 -7.69
N ARG A 25 4.87 13.43 -8.71
CA ARG A 25 5.58 13.37 -10.00
C ARG A 25 7.08 13.62 -9.85
N ASN A 26 7.50 14.48 -8.93
CA ASN A 26 8.93 14.72 -8.66
C ASN A 26 9.68 13.47 -8.19
N VAL A 27 9.00 12.56 -7.47
CA VAL A 27 9.60 11.30 -6.98
C VAL A 27 9.21 10.08 -7.82
N THR A 28 8.15 10.18 -8.62
CA THR A 28 7.67 9.13 -9.52
C THR A 28 7.13 9.77 -10.81
N PRO A 29 7.98 10.01 -11.83
CA PRO A 29 7.62 10.83 -12.99
C PRO A 29 6.38 10.40 -13.77
N ASN A 30 6.07 9.10 -13.78
CA ASN A 30 4.91 8.53 -14.49
C ASN A 30 3.64 8.46 -13.62
N ALA A 31 3.65 8.91 -12.37
CA ALA A 31 2.49 8.89 -11.50
C ALA A 31 1.56 10.08 -11.77
N PHE A 32 0.26 9.83 -11.93
CA PHE A 32 -0.72 10.90 -12.14
C PHE A 32 -1.22 11.50 -10.83
N SER A 33 -1.65 10.65 -9.89
CA SER A 33 -2.14 11.02 -8.56
C SER A 33 -2.01 9.85 -7.58
N LYS A 34 -2.17 10.12 -6.28
CA LYS A 34 -2.21 9.09 -5.24
C LYS A 34 -3.65 8.67 -5.00
N ASP A 35 -4.10 7.65 -5.73
CA ASP A 35 -5.46 7.13 -5.64
C ASP A 35 -5.64 6.14 -4.46
N CYS A 36 -4.61 5.35 -4.16
CA CYS A 36 -4.66 4.29 -3.16
C CYS A 36 -3.30 4.07 -2.47
N PHE A 37 -3.33 3.42 -1.32
CA PHE A 37 -2.16 2.99 -0.57
C PHE A 37 -2.32 1.51 -0.22
N TYR A 38 -1.34 0.70 -0.61
CA TYR A 38 -1.28 -0.72 -0.27
C TYR A 38 -0.21 -0.94 0.79
N LEU A 39 -0.57 -1.66 1.85
CA LEU A 39 0.37 -2.16 2.85
C LEU A 39 0.52 -3.66 2.62
N VAL A 40 1.72 -4.08 2.21
CA VAL A 40 2.03 -5.50 1.97
C VAL A 40 2.80 -6.01 3.18
N ASP A 41 2.22 -6.97 3.89
CA ASP A 41 2.85 -7.66 4.99
C ASP A 41 3.63 -8.87 4.47
N ALA A 42 4.92 -8.69 4.22
CA ALA A 42 5.77 -9.74 3.65
C ALA A 42 6.32 -10.72 4.70
N VAL A 43 6.18 -10.43 6.00
CA VAL A 43 6.82 -11.19 7.09
C VAL A 43 5.83 -11.64 8.17
N GLY A 44 4.53 -11.46 7.96
CA GLY A 44 3.47 -11.89 8.88
C GLY A 44 3.34 -11.03 10.15
N VAL A 45 3.68 -9.74 10.08
CA VAL A 45 3.52 -8.78 11.20
C VAL A 45 2.08 -8.73 11.74
N THR A 46 1.11 -8.98 10.88
CA THR A 46 -0.32 -8.99 11.19
C THR A 46 -0.81 -10.36 11.70
N GLU A 47 -0.02 -11.41 11.55
CA GLU A 47 -0.36 -12.78 11.96
C GLU A 47 0.00 -13.05 13.43
N HIS A 48 0.72 -12.13 14.07
CA HIS A 48 1.16 -12.24 15.46
C HIS A 48 0.60 -11.12 16.32
N ALA A 49 0.32 -11.42 17.59
CA ALA A 49 -0.13 -10.42 18.56
C ALA A 49 1.01 -9.43 18.83
N GLN A 50 0.84 -8.20 18.37
CA GLN A 50 1.79 -7.11 18.61
C GLN A 50 1.73 -6.73 20.09
N THR A 51 2.90 -6.67 20.74
CA THR A 51 2.97 -6.44 22.18
C THR A 51 3.23 -4.97 22.47
N VAL A 52 2.60 -4.47 23.53
CA VAL A 52 2.96 -3.20 24.16
C VAL A 52 3.87 -3.59 25.33
N ALA A 53 5.13 -3.16 25.30
CA ALA A 53 6.01 -3.40 26.42
C ALA A 53 5.40 -2.76 27.68
N PRO A 54 5.24 -3.51 28.78
CA PRO A 54 4.72 -2.94 30.02
C PRO A 54 5.69 -1.85 30.51
N ILE A 55 5.12 -0.74 30.95
CA ILE A 55 5.86 0.29 31.68
C ILE A 55 6.10 -0.29 33.08
N ASP A 56 7.35 -0.61 33.39
CA ASP A 56 7.73 -1.16 34.68
C ASP A 56 7.81 -0.01 35.72
N ASP A 57 6.78 0.10 36.56
CA ASP A 57 6.64 1.08 37.66
C ASP A 57 7.34 0.61 38.97
N GLY A 58 8.47 -0.08 38.86
CA GLY A 58 9.33 -0.37 40.02
C GLY A 58 10.09 0.89 40.48
N PRO A 59 10.41 1.05 41.78
CA PRO A 59 11.28 2.13 42.21
C PRO A 59 12.60 2.02 41.44
N THR A 60 12.94 3.06 40.70
CA THR A 60 14.13 3.14 39.85
C THR A 60 15.39 3.10 40.73
N THR A 61 15.80 1.93 41.20
CA THR A 61 17.21 1.65 41.47
C THR A 61 17.91 1.83 40.14
N LYS A 62 18.58 2.97 39.95
CA LYS A 62 19.35 3.32 38.74
C LYS A 62 19.91 2.06 38.10
N THR A 63 19.39 1.70 36.93
CA THR A 63 19.87 0.55 36.17
C THR A 63 21.32 0.83 35.78
N ILE A 64 22.27 0.36 36.59
CA ILE A 64 23.70 0.61 36.35
C ILE A 64 24.12 0.03 35.00
N THR A 65 25.15 0.54 34.36
CA THR A 65 25.61 -0.04 33.09
C THR A 65 26.35 -1.38 33.32
N LEU A 66 26.54 -2.21 32.28
CA LEU A 66 27.37 -3.42 32.42
C LEU A 66 28.81 -3.07 32.85
N LYS A 67 29.34 -1.96 32.35
CA LYS A 67 30.66 -1.44 32.75
C LYS A 67 30.70 -1.15 34.27
N GLU A 68 29.71 -0.42 34.75
CA GLU A 68 29.60 -0.07 36.18
C GLU A 68 29.37 -1.31 37.06
N LEU A 69 28.60 -2.29 36.58
CA LEU A 69 28.42 -3.59 37.25
C LEU A 69 29.75 -4.31 37.43
N LEU A 70 30.53 -4.42 36.34
CA LEU A 70 31.83 -5.08 36.35
C LEU A 70 32.87 -4.35 37.21
N GLU A 71 32.84 -3.02 37.24
CA GLU A 71 33.69 -2.20 38.12
C GLU A 71 33.34 -2.43 39.60
N ARG A 72 32.05 -2.36 39.96
CA ARG A 72 31.60 -2.58 41.36
C ARG A 72 31.93 -3.99 41.86
N ILE A 73 31.77 -5.00 41.01
CA ILE A 73 32.15 -6.39 41.34
C ILE A 73 33.65 -6.51 41.56
N SER A 74 34.48 -5.82 40.75
CA SER A 74 35.94 -5.81 40.95
C SER A 74 36.38 -5.13 42.25
N HIS A 75 35.58 -4.19 42.76
CA HIS A 75 35.78 -3.55 44.06
C HIS A 75 35.15 -4.31 45.24
N GLY A 76 34.58 -5.49 45.01
CA GLY A 76 34.02 -6.34 46.06
C GLY A 76 32.58 -6.02 46.47
N TYR A 77 31.89 -5.13 45.75
CA TYR A 77 30.46 -4.88 45.96
C TYR A 77 29.63 -5.90 45.17
N ILE A 78 29.19 -6.97 45.85
CA ILE A 78 28.64 -8.19 45.22
C ILE A 78 27.30 -8.61 45.89
N PRO A 79 26.23 -7.80 45.82
CA PRO A 79 24.90 -8.21 46.25
C PRO A 79 24.26 -9.23 45.29
N ASP A 80 23.21 -9.92 45.75
CA ASP A 80 22.53 -10.98 44.98
C ASP A 80 21.97 -10.48 43.65
N GLU A 81 21.44 -9.26 43.63
CA GLU A 81 20.93 -8.63 42.41
C GLU A 81 22.01 -8.50 41.33
N TYR A 82 23.25 -8.21 41.73
CA TYR A 82 24.37 -8.01 40.81
C TYR A 82 24.90 -9.34 40.31
N LEU A 83 24.95 -10.35 41.17
CA LEU A 83 25.27 -11.73 40.79
C LEU A 83 24.24 -12.27 39.78
N LYS A 84 22.95 -12.09 40.06
CA LYS A 84 21.86 -12.52 39.17
C LYS A 84 21.97 -11.82 37.81
N ARG A 85 22.25 -10.51 37.81
CA ARG A 85 22.42 -9.73 36.58
C ARG A 85 23.67 -10.12 35.79
N LEU A 86 24.78 -10.40 36.48
CA LEU A 86 26.01 -10.86 35.86
C LEU A 86 25.79 -12.23 35.20
N ALA A 87 25.21 -13.19 35.91
CA ALA A 87 24.93 -14.53 35.40
C ALA A 87 24.03 -14.49 34.15
N ALA A 88 22.96 -13.68 34.18
CA ALA A 88 22.07 -13.47 33.04
C ALA A 88 22.80 -12.87 31.83
N THR A 89 23.77 -11.98 32.08
CA THR A 89 24.54 -11.31 31.03
C THR A 89 25.54 -12.27 30.40
N LEU A 90 26.25 -13.06 31.21
CA LEU A 90 27.18 -14.10 30.75
C LEU A 90 26.48 -15.16 29.88
N ALA A 91 25.35 -15.68 30.32
CA ALA A 91 24.57 -16.65 29.53
C ALA A 91 24.13 -16.08 28.18
N ARG A 92 23.66 -14.83 28.17
CA ARG A 92 23.22 -14.14 26.96
C ARG A 92 24.37 -13.90 25.99
N ILE A 93 25.52 -13.46 26.48
CA ILE A 93 26.71 -13.21 25.65
C ILE A 93 27.24 -14.55 25.10
N TYR A 94 27.32 -15.60 25.92
CA TYR A 94 27.71 -16.94 25.47
C TYR A 94 26.87 -17.43 24.29
N ASN A 95 25.54 -17.29 24.39
CA ASN A 95 24.61 -17.73 23.33
C ASN A 95 24.75 -16.92 22.03
N LYS A 96 25.23 -15.67 22.12
CA LYS A 96 25.49 -14.81 20.96
C LYS A 96 26.90 -14.94 20.38
N ALA A 97 27.86 -15.34 21.21
CA ALA A 97 29.25 -15.44 20.83
C ALA A 97 29.51 -16.68 19.96
N ASP A 98 30.42 -16.55 19.00
CA ASP A 98 30.93 -17.69 18.22
C ASP A 98 31.99 -18.49 19.01
N ASP A 99 32.41 -19.63 18.46
CA ASP A 99 33.36 -20.53 19.14
C ASP A 99 34.76 -19.92 19.30
N SER A 100 35.17 -19.00 18.43
CA SER A 100 36.44 -18.29 18.56
C SER A 100 36.38 -17.30 19.73
N GLN A 101 35.29 -16.54 19.82
CA GLN A 101 35.05 -15.57 20.88
C GLN A 101 34.93 -16.25 22.25
N ARG A 102 34.27 -17.41 22.31
CA ARG A 102 34.17 -18.22 23.55
C ARG A 102 35.56 -18.69 24.00
N LYS A 103 36.37 -19.23 23.10
CA LYS A 103 37.75 -19.68 23.40
C LYS A 103 38.64 -18.53 23.87
N GLU A 104 38.52 -17.36 23.27
CA GLU A 104 39.28 -16.18 23.68
C GLU A 104 38.86 -15.69 25.08
N PHE A 105 37.57 -15.71 25.40
CA PHE A 105 37.12 -15.41 26.76
C PHE A 105 37.68 -16.40 27.79
N VAL A 106 37.67 -17.70 27.48
CA VAL A 106 38.25 -18.74 28.36
C VAL A 106 39.74 -18.51 28.57
N ARG A 107 40.48 -18.09 27.53
CA ARG A 107 41.90 -17.76 27.63
C ARG A 107 42.17 -16.59 28.58
N LEU A 108 41.31 -15.56 28.55
CA LEU A 108 41.47 -14.32 29.33
C LEU A 108 40.99 -14.46 30.79
N SER A 109 39.92 -15.21 31.03
CA SER A 109 39.30 -15.34 32.36
C SER A 109 39.66 -16.65 33.09
N HIS A 110 40.29 -17.60 32.39
CA HIS A 110 40.52 -18.98 32.84
C HIS A 110 39.24 -19.75 33.21
N ASP A 111 38.08 -19.28 32.76
CA ASP A 111 36.78 -19.88 33.04
C ASP A 111 35.85 -19.71 31.82
N ASP A 112 34.82 -20.55 31.72
CA ASP A 112 33.84 -20.45 30.64
C ASP A 112 32.64 -19.60 31.06
N MET A 113 32.10 -18.79 30.14
CA MET A 113 30.95 -17.90 30.43
C MET A 113 29.71 -18.66 30.88
N LYS A 114 29.44 -19.82 30.27
CA LYS A 114 28.28 -20.66 30.58
C LYS A 114 28.48 -21.35 31.93
N GLU A 115 29.66 -21.91 32.17
CA GLU A 115 29.98 -22.55 33.44
C GLU A 115 29.97 -21.56 34.61
N LEU A 116 30.54 -20.36 34.42
CA LEU A 116 30.51 -19.28 35.39
C LEU A 116 29.07 -18.81 35.68
N SER A 117 28.26 -18.63 34.64
CA SER A 117 26.84 -18.28 34.79
C SER A 117 26.07 -19.35 35.58
N ALA A 118 26.24 -20.62 35.23
CA ALA A 118 25.60 -21.74 35.91
C ALA A 118 26.01 -21.82 37.39
N ARG A 119 27.29 -21.64 37.70
CA ARG A 119 27.81 -21.67 39.08
C ARG A 119 27.21 -20.55 39.94
N ILE A 120 27.03 -19.36 39.38
CA ILE A 120 26.41 -18.23 40.08
C ILE A 120 24.92 -18.52 40.35
N TYR A 121 24.18 -19.03 39.36
CA TYR A 121 22.77 -19.38 39.56
C TYR A 121 22.59 -20.49 40.58
N ASP A 122 23.39 -21.56 40.49
CA ASP A 122 23.35 -22.68 41.42
C ASP A 122 23.64 -22.24 42.87
N ALA A 123 24.60 -21.32 43.06
CA ALA A 123 24.91 -20.76 44.36
C ALA A 123 23.79 -19.88 44.94
N LEU A 124 23.09 -19.12 44.09
CA LEU A 124 21.94 -18.31 44.49
C LEU A 124 20.72 -19.18 44.80
N GLU A 125 20.43 -20.20 44.00
CA GLU A 125 19.28 -21.11 44.19
C GLU A 125 19.43 -21.98 45.44
N LYS A 126 20.64 -22.50 45.71
CA LYS A 126 20.92 -23.32 46.90
C LYS A 126 21.04 -22.49 48.19
N GLY A 127 21.02 -21.16 48.10
CA GLY A 127 21.12 -20.28 49.27
C GLY A 127 22.43 -20.44 50.04
N ILE A 128 23.50 -20.87 49.38
CA ILE A 128 24.80 -21.16 50.03
C ILE A 128 25.66 -19.91 50.26
N LEU A 129 25.19 -18.74 49.84
CA LEU A 129 25.92 -17.48 49.95
C LEU A 129 25.53 -16.73 51.23
N PRO A 130 26.51 -16.29 52.05
CA PRO A 130 26.21 -15.45 53.20
C PRO A 130 25.58 -14.13 52.75
N GLN A 131 24.72 -13.53 53.58
CA GLN A 131 24.07 -12.26 53.25
C GLN A 131 25.12 -11.16 52.98
N PHE A 132 24.96 -10.41 51.90
CA PHE A 132 25.83 -9.26 51.62
C PHE A 132 25.42 -8.08 52.50
N VAL A 133 26.30 -7.67 53.42
CA VAL A 133 26.07 -6.53 54.33
C VAL A 133 26.87 -5.29 53.90
N SER A 134 28.19 -5.41 53.74
CA SER A 134 29.04 -4.33 53.23
C SER A 134 30.28 -4.86 52.50
N THR A 135 31.02 -3.97 51.84
CA THR A 135 32.30 -4.26 51.17
C THR A 135 33.45 -4.55 52.13
N ASP A 136 33.33 -4.11 53.39
CA ASP A 136 34.38 -4.23 54.40
C ASP A 136 34.45 -5.63 55.01
N GLU A 137 33.39 -6.43 54.81
CA GLU A 137 33.38 -7.83 55.21
C GLU A 137 34.16 -8.72 54.23
N PRO A 138 34.69 -9.88 54.70
CA PRO A 138 35.50 -10.77 53.88
C PRO A 138 34.82 -11.17 52.57
N ASN A 139 33.51 -11.48 52.59
CA ASN A 139 32.71 -11.86 51.41
C ASN A 139 33.40 -12.94 50.55
N ASN A 140 34.12 -13.88 51.18
CA ASN A 140 35.05 -14.78 50.49
C ASN A 140 34.34 -15.69 49.49
N GLU A 141 33.17 -16.22 49.83
CA GLU A 141 32.36 -17.07 48.96
C GLU A 141 31.87 -16.30 47.73
N ARG A 142 31.42 -15.05 47.94
CA ARG A 142 30.94 -14.16 46.86
C ARG A 142 32.08 -13.72 45.95
N LYS A 143 33.25 -13.38 46.51
CA LYS A 143 34.46 -13.02 45.78
C LYS A 143 35.01 -14.20 44.98
N GLY A 144 34.93 -15.42 45.53
CA GLY A 144 35.31 -16.65 44.85
C GLY A 144 34.48 -16.91 43.60
N LEU A 145 33.17 -16.69 43.65
CA LEU A 145 32.28 -16.87 42.49
C LEU A 145 32.59 -15.94 41.31
N VAL A 146 33.05 -14.73 41.58
CA VAL A 146 33.32 -13.72 40.55
C VAL A 146 34.82 -13.55 40.26
N ALA A 147 35.69 -14.36 40.87
CA ALA A 147 37.14 -14.27 40.73
C ALA A 147 37.64 -14.22 39.27
N PRO A 148 37.08 -15.02 38.32
CA PRO A 148 37.45 -14.95 36.91
C PRO A 148 37.24 -13.57 36.26
N LEU A 149 36.34 -12.75 36.80
CA LEU A 149 36.07 -11.40 36.30
C LEU A 149 36.61 -10.30 37.22
N ALA A 150 36.72 -10.54 38.52
CA ALA A 150 37.28 -9.58 39.47
C ALA A 150 38.80 -9.42 39.28
N ASN A 151 39.51 -10.52 39.05
CA ASN A 151 40.97 -10.54 38.95
C ASN A 151 41.49 -10.26 37.53
N HIS A 152 40.69 -10.54 36.50
CA HIS A 152 41.09 -10.42 35.09
C HIS A 152 40.46 -9.19 34.43
N ALA A 153 41.21 -8.08 34.40
CA ALA A 153 40.72 -6.81 33.83
C ALA A 153 40.56 -6.86 32.31
N ASP A 154 41.38 -7.65 31.63
CA ASP A 154 41.29 -8.00 30.22
C ASP A 154 40.02 -8.79 29.89
N ALA A 155 39.64 -9.77 30.73
CA ALA A 155 38.37 -10.49 30.59
C ALA A 155 37.15 -9.54 30.70
N ARG A 156 37.18 -8.57 31.64
CA ARG A 156 36.12 -7.55 31.75
C ARG A 156 36.02 -6.67 30.50
N LYS A 157 37.16 -6.23 29.96
CA LYS A 157 37.21 -5.43 28.73
C LYS A 157 36.67 -6.23 27.54
N TYR A 158 37.06 -7.50 27.42
CA TYR A 158 36.59 -8.36 26.35
C TYR A 158 35.09 -8.63 26.43
N LEU A 159 34.56 -8.85 27.63
CA LEU A 159 33.12 -9.01 27.84
C LEU A 159 32.32 -7.77 27.44
N LEU A 160 32.87 -6.57 27.66
CA LEU A 160 32.26 -5.32 27.19
C LEU A 160 32.27 -5.21 25.66
N ILE A 161 33.33 -5.67 25.00
CA ILE A 161 33.40 -5.73 23.52
C ILE A 161 32.33 -6.69 22.98
N LEU A 162 32.21 -7.89 23.54
CA LEU A 162 31.19 -8.86 23.15
C LEU A 162 29.77 -8.33 23.40
N ALA A 163 29.55 -7.61 24.51
CA ALA A 163 28.26 -7.03 24.87
C ALA A 163 27.84 -5.88 23.96
N ALA A 164 28.79 -5.07 23.49
CA ALA A 164 28.54 -4.02 22.51
C ALA A 164 28.08 -4.58 21.15
N GLY A 165 28.43 -5.86 20.88
CA GLY A 165 28.12 -6.56 19.65
C GLY A 165 29.03 -6.12 18.51
N PHE A 166 29.25 -7.04 17.56
CA PHE A 166 29.84 -6.69 16.27
C PHE A 166 28.70 -6.46 15.28
N VAL A 167 28.77 -5.36 14.53
CA VAL A 167 27.91 -5.19 13.34
C VAL A 167 28.43 -6.15 12.29
N ASN A 168 27.96 -7.39 12.32
CA ASN A 168 28.16 -8.32 11.24
C ASN A 168 27.13 -7.98 10.17
N THR A 169 27.54 -7.22 9.17
CA THR A 169 26.82 -7.18 7.89
C THR A 169 26.97 -8.56 7.28
N LEU A 170 26.06 -9.48 7.62
CA LEU A 170 25.85 -10.68 6.84
C LEU A 170 25.60 -10.19 5.41
N MET A 171 26.49 -10.50 4.46
CA MET A 171 26.14 -10.35 3.05
C MET A 171 24.96 -11.29 2.84
N PRO A 172 23.73 -10.80 2.66
CA PRO A 172 22.63 -11.69 2.30
C PRO A 172 23.06 -12.34 0.99
N GLY A 173 22.86 -13.65 0.85
CA GLY A 173 22.93 -14.25 -0.48
C GLY A 173 22.06 -13.41 -1.42
N GLU A 174 22.55 -13.14 -2.63
CA GLU A 174 21.79 -12.34 -3.59
C GLU A 174 20.45 -13.02 -3.84
N ASP A 175 19.37 -12.44 -3.32
CA ASP A 175 18.02 -12.88 -3.64
C ASP A 175 17.86 -12.80 -5.16
N THR A 176 17.58 -13.94 -5.78
CA THR A 176 17.35 -13.99 -7.21
C THR A 176 15.88 -13.69 -7.48
N LEU A 177 15.63 -12.65 -8.27
CA LEU A 177 14.28 -12.28 -8.68
C LEU A 177 13.70 -13.39 -9.56
N ILE A 178 12.83 -14.23 -9.00
CA ILE A 178 12.19 -15.34 -9.72
C ILE A 178 11.17 -14.81 -10.73
N SER A 179 10.42 -13.77 -10.37
CA SER A 179 9.44 -13.14 -11.25
C SER A 179 9.14 -11.70 -10.83
N LYS A 180 8.90 -10.81 -11.80
CA LYS A 180 8.39 -9.45 -11.58
C LYS A 180 7.32 -9.16 -12.62
N GLY A 181 6.11 -8.88 -12.16
CA GLY A 181 4.98 -8.58 -13.03
C GLY A 181 3.69 -8.49 -12.22
N PHE A 182 2.61 -8.05 -12.87
CA PHE A 182 1.28 -8.12 -12.29
C PHE A 182 0.78 -9.57 -12.30
N SER A 183 0.01 -9.98 -11.29
CA SER A 183 -0.59 -11.31 -11.26
C SER A 183 -1.60 -11.46 -12.40
N ILE A 184 -1.27 -12.31 -13.38
CA ILE A 184 -2.17 -12.62 -14.49
C ILE A 184 -3.42 -13.35 -13.97
N GLU A 185 -3.24 -14.20 -12.96
CA GLU A 185 -4.33 -14.96 -12.34
C GLU A 185 -5.31 -14.04 -11.61
N GLU A 186 -4.81 -13.08 -10.83
CA GLU A 186 -5.66 -12.09 -10.16
C GLU A 186 -6.41 -11.21 -11.16
N ALA A 187 -5.73 -10.79 -12.24
CA ALA A 187 -6.36 -10.03 -13.31
C ALA A 187 -7.48 -10.82 -13.99
N LYS A 188 -7.27 -12.12 -14.27
CA LYS A 188 -8.30 -13.01 -14.83
C LYS A 188 -9.50 -13.17 -13.89
N ASN A 189 -9.24 -13.48 -12.62
CA ASN A 189 -10.30 -13.64 -11.61
C ASN A 189 -11.13 -12.36 -11.47
N THR A 190 -10.48 -11.19 -11.50
CA THR A 190 -11.16 -9.89 -11.43
C THR A 190 -12.03 -9.64 -12.66
N THR A 191 -11.52 -9.94 -13.86
CA THR A 191 -12.29 -9.76 -15.11
C THR A 191 -13.47 -10.72 -15.20
N GLU A 192 -13.29 -11.98 -14.84
CA GLU A 192 -14.36 -12.99 -14.83
C GLU A 192 -15.46 -12.61 -13.83
N ALA A 193 -15.08 -12.22 -12.61
CA ALA A 193 -16.04 -11.75 -11.61
C ALA A 193 -16.83 -10.51 -12.07
N PHE A 194 -16.19 -9.60 -12.82
CA PHE A 194 -16.86 -8.42 -13.38
C PHE A 194 -17.83 -8.81 -14.50
N GLU A 195 -17.45 -9.71 -15.40
CA GLU A 195 -18.34 -10.23 -16.45
C GLU A 195 -19.57 -10.93 -15.85
N ASP A 196 -19.36 -11.76 -14.82
CA ASP A 196 -20.45 -12.43 -14.11
C ASP A 196 -21.36 -11.45 -13.39
N PHE A 197 -20.80 -10.39 -12.79
CA PHE A 197 -21.57 -9.29 -12.22
C PHE A 197 -22.47 -8.63 -13.27
N CYS A 198 -21.91 -8.28 -14.44
CA CYS A 198 -22.67 -7.67 -15.53
C CYS A 198 -23.80 -8.56 -16.03
N LYS A 199 -23.56 -9.88 -16.16
CA LYS A 199 -24.57 -10.86 -16.60
C LYS A 199 -25.67 -11.06 -15.54
N LYS A 200 -25.30 -11.10 -14.26
CA LYS A 200 -26.23 -11.37 -13.16
C LYS A 200 -27.17 -10.20 -12.87
N TYR A 201 -26.65 -8.98 -12.88
CA TYR A 201 -27.41 -7.77 -12.52
C TYR A 201 -27.94 -7.00 -13.73
N TYR A 202 -27.96 -7.65 -14.89
CA TYR A 202 -28.35 -7.08 -16.17
C TYR A 202 -29.74 -6.42 -16.14
N ASP A 203 -30.76 -7.16 -15.68
CA ASP A 203 -32.14 -6.68 -15.64
C ASP A 203 -32.41 -5.70 -14.49
N GLU A 204 -31.59 -5.73 -13.43
CA GLU A 204 -31.77 -4.91 -12.23
C GLU A 204 -31.16 -3.50 -12.36
N ILE A 205 -30.08 -3.36 -13.14
CA ILE A 205 -29.36 -2.10 -13.30
C ILE A 205 -29.67 -1.51 -14.67
N GLU A 206 -30.43 -0.42 -14.68
CA GLU A 206 -30.88 0.28 -15.88
C GLU A 206 -29.75 0.58 -16.87
N ALA A 207 -28.61 1.09 -16.39
CA ALA A 207 -27.45 1.37 -17.26
C ALA A 207 -26.90 0.10 -17.94
N LEU A 208 -26.86 -1.04 -17.24
CA LEU A 208 -26.45 -2.31 -17.85
C LEU A 208 -27.46 -2.76 -18.90
N ARG A 209 -28.76 -2.64 -18.60
CA ARG A 209 -29.87 -2.92 -19.53
C ARG A 209 -29.70 -2.19 -20.85
N ILE A 210 -29.51 -0.88 -20.78
CA ILE A 210 -29.34 -0.03 -21.96
C ILE A 210 -28.09 -0.43 -22.76
N ILE A 211 -26.97 -0.66 -22.08
CA ILE A 211 -25.70 -1.01 -22.75
C ILE A 211 -25.83 -2.33 -23.52
N TYR A 212 -26.44 -3.36 -22.92
CA TYR A 212 -26.59 -4.66 -23.55
C TYR A 212 -27.55 -4.64 -24.74
N ASN A 213 -28.74 -4.03 -24.59
CA ASN A 213 -29.73 -3.95 -25.67
C ASN A 213 -29.20 -3.11 -26.84
N ASN A 214 -28.37 -2.09 -26.54
CA ASN A 214 -27.76 -1.21 -27.53
C ASN A 214 -28.79 -0.58 -28.50
N GLU A 215 -29.99 -0.28 -27.99
CA GLU A 215 -31.13 0.24 -28.76
C GLU A 215 -30.99 1.73 -29.11
N GLY A 216 -29.96 2.40 -28.57
CA GLY A 216 -29.73 3.83 -28.80
C GLY A 216 -30.30 4.70 -27.67
N GLU A 217 -30.85 4.09 -26.61
CA GLU A 217 -31.31 4.84 -25.45
C GLU A 217 -30.16 5.62 -24.80
N PRO A 218 -30.38 6.88 -24.39
CA PRO A 218 -29.33 7.74 -23.86
C PRO A 218 -28.94 7.31 -22.44
N ILE A 219 -27.65 7.04 -22.22
CA ILE A 219 -27.12 6.77 -20.88
C ILE A 219 -26.63 8.09 -20.29
N THR A 220 -27.36 8.61 -19.31
CA THR A 220 -27.08 9.90 -18.68
C THR A 220 -25.96 9.81 -17.64
N TYR A 221 -25.43 10.96 -17.23
CA TYR A 221 -24.43 11.07 -16.18
C TYR A 221 -24.88 10.42 -14.85
N SER A 222 -26.14 10.62 -14.44
CA SER A 222 -26.66 10.07 -13.19
C SER A 222 -26.72 8.54 -13.21
N MET A 223 -27.09 7.95 -14.35
CA MET A 223 -27.12 6.49 -14.54
C MET A 223 -25.72 5.88 -14.48
N LEU A 224 -24.73 6.55 -15.09
CA LEU A 224 -23.34 6.11 -15.02
C LEU A 224 -22.76 6.25 -13.61
N LYS A 225 -23.12 7.31 -12.87
CA LYS A 225 -22.72 7.44 -11.46
C LYS A 225 -23.37 6.42 -10.55
N ASP A 226 -24.63 6.09 -10.77
CA ASP A 226 -25.28 5.00 -10.03
C ASP A 226 -24.57 3.66 -10.31
N LEU A 227 -24.28 3.36 -11.57
CA LEU A 227 -23.54 2.15 -11.95
C LEU A 227 -22.12 2.14 -11.35
N GLU A 228 -21.39 3.26 -11.40
CA GLU A 228 -20.07 3.38 -10.77
C GLU A 228 -20.11 3.06 -9.27
N ASN A 229 -21.11 3.58 -8.56
CA ASN A 229 -21.27 3.34 -7.12
C ASN A 229 -21.63 1.89 -6.83
N ARG A 230 -22.55 1.29 -7.61
CA ARG A 230 -22.92 -0.13 -7.47
C ARG A 230 -21.74 -1.05 -7.71
N LEU A 231 -20.89 -0.76 -8.70
CA LEU A 231 -19.66 -1.50 -8.96
C LEU A 231 -18.71 -1.45 -7.75
N LYS A 232 -18.45 -0.25 -7.22
CA LYS A 232 -17.61 -0.07 -6.03
C LYS A 232 -18.15 -0.78 -4.79
N MET A 233 -19.47 -0.82 -4.61
CA MET A 233 -20.11 -1.52 -3.49
C MET A 233 -20.06 -3.05 -3.63
N ALA A 234 -20.10 -3.56 -4.86
CA ALA A 234 -20.02 -5.00 -5.12
C ALA A 234 -18.61 -5.55 -4.90
N ASN A 235 -17.60 -4.84 -5.39
CA ASN A 235 -16.20 -5.23 -5.24
C ASN A 235 -15.30 -3.99 -5.31
N ASN A 236 -14.37 -3.84 -4.36
CA ASN A 236 -13.41 -2.73 -4.36
C ASN A 236 -12.47 -2.74 -5.57
N HIS A 237 -12.32 -3.88 -6.25
CA HIS A 237 -11.56 -4.04 -7.48
C HIS A 237 -12.32 -3.58 -8.75
N PHE A 238 -13.63 -3.29 -8.66
CA PHE A 238 -14.46 -2.89 -9.82
C PHE A 238 -14.39 -1.39 -10.15
N THR A 239 -13.28 -0.73 -9.81
CA THR A 239 -13.06 0.64 -10.26
C THR A 239 -12.67 0.66 -11.74
N SER A 240 -13.10 1.68 -12.49
CA SER A 240 -12.83 1.77 -13.93
C SER A 240 -11.34 1.61 -14.26
N LYS A 241 -10.46 2.25 -13.47
CA LYS A 241 -9.00 2.17 -13.62
C LYS A 241 -8.46 0.76 -13.38
N GLN A 242 -8.91 0.07 -12.33
CA GLN A 242 -8.46 -1.29 -12.02
C GLN A 242 -8.97 -2.32 -13.02
N LEU A 243 -10.24 -2.22 -13.44
CA LEU A 243 -10.81 -3.11 -14.46
C LEU A 243 -10.09 -2.93 -15.79
N TRP A 244 -9.85 -1.68 -16.21
CA TRP A 244 -9.10 -1.40 -17.43
C TRP A 244 -7.68 -1.98 -17.39
N ASN A 245 -6.99 -1.83 -16.26
CA ASN A 245 -5.67 -2.41 -16.05
C ASN A 245 -5.70 -3.94 -16.07
N SER A 246 -6.70 -4.56 -15.44
CA SER A 246 -6.87 -6.02 -15.41
C SER A 246 -7.09 -6.57 -16.82
N TYR A 247 -8.01 -5.98 -17.58
CA TYR A 247 -8.19 -6.32 -18.99
C TYR A 247 -6.92 -6.09 -19.82
N ALA A 248 -6.16 -5.02 -19.56
CA ALA A 248 -4.89 -4.76 -20.25
C ALA A 248 -3.77 -5.75 -19.90
N ILE A 249 -3.85 -6.42 -18.75
CA ILE A 249 -2.94 -7.51 -18.37
C ILE A 249 -3.36 -8.80 -19.07
N VAL A 250 -4.66 -9.12 -19.08
CA VAL A 250 -5.19 -10.36 -19.67
C VAL A 250 -5.09 -10.33 -21.20
N ASN A 251 -5.47 -9.22 -21.83
CA ASN A 251 -5.56 -9.08 -23.29
C ASN A 251 -4.81 -7.84 -23.80
N PRO A 252 -3.46 -7.81 -23.75
CA PRO A 252 -2.68 -6.61 -24.05
C PRO A 252 -2.76 -6.14 -25.51
N LYS A 253 -3.13 -7.02 -26.46
CA LYS A 253 -3.24 -6.68 -27.89
C LYS A 253 -4.50 -5.89 -28.24
N VAL A 254 -5.58 -6.08 -27.48
CA VAL A 254 -6.91 -5.52 -27.79
C VAL A 254 -7.31 -4.41 -26.83
N VAL A 255 -6.52 -4.14 -25.79
CA VAL A 255 -6.79 -3.08 -24.81
C VAL A 255 -5.75 -1.97 -24.97
N ARG A 256 -6.21 -0.76 -25.27
CA ARG A 256 -5.35 0.42 -25.29
C ARG A 256 -5.23 0.97 -23.87
N ARG A 257 -4.01 1.18 -23.37
CA ARG A 257 -3.80 1.84 -22.08
C ARG A 257 -4.01 3.35 -22.21
N SER A 258 -4.67 3.95 -21.23
CA SER A 258 -4.81 5.40 -21.13
C SER A 258 -3.44 6.06 -21.03
N THR A 259 -3.27 7.15 -21.76
CA THR A 259 -2.05 7.95 -21.82
C THR A 259 -2.20 9.28 -21.08
N THR A 260 -3.42 9.79 -20.97
CA THR A 260 -3.73 11.04 -20.27
C THR A 260 -4.67 10.82 -19.09
N LYS A 261 -4.74 11.82 -18.20
CA LYS A 261 -5.61 11.78 -17.01
C LYS A 261 -7.09 11.80 -17.42
N GLU A 262 -7.42 12.62 -18.41
CA GLU A 262 -8.78 12.77 -18.95
C GLU A 262 -9.29 11.43 -19.51
N GLU A 263 -8.46 10.69 -20.24
CA GLU A 263 -8.79 9.35 -20.74
C GLU A 263 -9.05 8.36 -19.60
N SER A 264 -8.33 8.47 -18.47
CA SER A 264 -8.47 7.55 -17.35
C SER A 264 -9.65 7.86 -16.43
N ASP A 265 -10.01 9.15 -16.32
CA ASP A 265 -11.06 9.65 -15.42
C ASP A 265 -12.43 9.76 -16.12
N ALA A 266 -12.50 9.55 -17.45
CA ALA A 266 -13.74 9.55 -18.21
C ALA A 266 -14.75 8.51 -17.67
N LEU A 267 -15.96 8.97 -17.38
CA LEU A 267 -17.05 8.14 -16.86
C LEU A 267 -17.60 7.19 -17.92
N THR A 268 -17.57 7.60 -19.19
CA THR A 268 -17.94 6.75 -20.35
C THR A 268 -17.05 5.52 -20.50
N ASN A 269 -15.89 5.45 -19.83
CA ASN A 269 -15.09 4.24 -19.77
C ASN A 269 -15.90 3.06 -19.19
N ILE A 270 -16.86 3.32 -18.29
CA ILE A 270 -17.76 2.29 -17.76
C ILE A 270 -18.57 1.66 -18.90
N ILE A 271 -19.08 2.47 -19.84
CA ILE A 271 -19.82 1.95 -21.01
C ILE A 271 -18.94 1.01 -21.82
N GLN A 272 -17.71 1.42 -22.09
CA GLN A 272 -16.76 0.63 -22.88
C GLN A 272 -16.35 -0.67 -22.16
N LEU A 273 -16.14 -0.61 -20.84
CA LEU A 273 -15.83 -1.79 -20.02
C LEU A 273 -16.98 -2.80 -20.02
N VAL A 274 -18.22 -2.34 -19.84
CA VAL A 274 -19.41 -3.20 -19.86
C VAL A 274 -19.62 -3.80 -21.26
N ARG A 275 -19.45 -3.01 -22.32
CA ARG A 275 -19.50 -3.53 -23.71
C ARG A 275 -18.44 -4.60 -23.98
N PHE A 276 -17.24 -4.40 -23.46
CA PHE A 276 -16.16 -5.38 -23.58
C PHE A 276 -16.47 -6.66 -22.79
N ALA A 277 -17.03 -6.53 -21.58
CA ALA A 277 -17.49 -7.64 -20.75
C ALA A 277 -18.64 -8.46 -21.37
N PHE A 278 -19.53 -7.81 -22.12
CA PHE A 278 -20.55 -8.47 -22.93
C PHE A 278 -20.04 -8.93 -24.31
N HIS A 279 -18.75 -8.76 -24.60
CA HIS A 279 -18.11 -9.08 -25.88
C HIS A 279 -18.77 -8.41 -27.09
N GLN A 280 -19.37 -7.24 -26.90
CA GLN A 280 -19.98 -6.43 -27.97
C GLN A 280 -18.94 -5.65 -28.77
N ILE A 281 -17.76 -5.43 -28.19
CA ILE A 281 -16.63 -4.75 -28.84
C ILE A 281 -15.39 -5.65 -28.77
N GLU A 282 -14.66 -5.73 -29.88
CA GLU A 282 -13.41 -6.52 -29.94
C GLU A 282 -12.22 -5.80 -29.28
N ARG A 283 -12.26 -4.46 -29.25
CA ARG A 283 -11.17 -3.61 -28.78
C ARG A 283 -11.67 -2.63 -27.72
N LEU A 284 -11.00 -2.62 -26.56
CA LEU A 284 -11.26 -1.67 -25.49
C LEU A 284 -10.43 -0.41 -25.71
N ASP A 285 -11.12 0.69 -26.02
CA ASP A 285 -10.54 2.02 -26.23
C ASP A 285 -11.46 3.09 -25.64
N SER A 286 -10.86 4.17 -25.12
CA SER A 286 -11.60 5.27 -24.50
C SER A 286 -12.33 6.09 -25.56
N VAL A 287 -13.54 6.53 -25.24
CA VAL A 287 -14.33 7.36 -26.15
C VAL A 287 -13.63 8.71 -26.38
N VAL A 288 -12.99 9.26 -25.35
CA VAL A 288 -12.25 10.54 -25.41
C VAL A 288 -11.18 10.53 -26.50
N THR A 289 -10.48 9.42 -26.68
CA THR A 289 -9.41 9.30 -27.69
C THR A 289 -9.95 9.33 -29.12
N THR A 290 -11.16 8.78 -29.33
CA THR A 290 -11.78 8.68 -30.66
C THR A 290 -12.82 9.76 -30.95
N SER A 291 -13.18 10.57 -29.95
CA SER A 291 -14.32 11.50 -30.00
C SER A 291 -14.23 12.48 -31.16
N LYS A 292 -13.07 13.10 -31.37
CA LYS A 292 -12.83 14.06 -32.46
C LYS A 292 -12.94 13.44 -33.84
N GLN A 293 -12.46 12.20 -34.01
CA GLN A 293 -12.57 11.47 -35.27
C GLN A 293 -14.04 11.18 -35.59
N PHE A 294 -14.79 10.61 -34.63
CA PHE A 294 -16.21 10.32 -34.82
C PHE A 294 -17.05 11.59 -34.97
N PHE A 295 -16.71 12.67 -34.28
CA PHE A 295 -17.37 13.96 -34.47
C PHE A 295 -17.21 14.49 -35.90
N ASN A 296 -16.01 14.40 -36.49
CA ASN A 296 -15.79 14.79 -37.87
C ASN A 296 -16.57 13.90 -38.86
N LEU A 297 -16.68 12.60 -38.59
CA LEU A 297 -17.51 11.68 -39.39
C LEU A 297 -19.00 12.02 -39.29
N TRP A 298 -19.49 12.32 -38.08
CA TRP A 298 -20.87 12.75 -37.83
C TRP A 298 -21.19 14.06 -38.56
N LEU A 299 -20.27 15.03 -38.54
CA LEU A 299 -20.39 16.26 -39.33
C LEU A 299 -20.45 15.99 -40.84
N GLY A 300 -19.70 15.00 -41.33
CA GLY A 300 -19.73 14.57 -42.72
C GLY A 300 -21.07 13.96 -43.13
N GLN A 301 -21.67 13.12 -42.28
CA GLN A 301 -23.00 12.56 -42.54
C GLN A 301 -24.09 13.64 -42.53
N ASN A 302 -23.98 14.62 -41.63
CA ASN A 302 -24.99 15.68 -41.45
C ASN A 302 -24.63 17.00 -42.16
N GLN A 303 -23.72 16.97 -43.14
CA GLN A 303 -23.14 18.18 -43.75
C GLN A 303 -24.18 19.07 -44.45
N ARG A 304 -25.33 18.51 -44.85
CA ARG A 304 -26.43 19.28 -45.48
C ARG A 304 -27.37 19.96 -44.47
N GLU A 305 -27.36 19.51 -43.23
CA GLU A 305 -28.33 19.93 -42.19
C GLU A 305 -27.71 20.85 -41.14
N ILE A 306 -26.38 20.83 -40.98
CA ILE A 306 -25.67 21.58 -39.95
C ILE A 306 -25.01 22.84 -40.53
N THR A 307 -25.36 23.98 -39.95
CA THR A 307 -24.73 25.29 -40.24
C THR A 307 -23.39 25.45 -39.51
N ASP A 308 -22.53 26.35 -40.00
CA ASP A 308 -21.24 26.65 -39.34
C ASP A 308 -21.40 27.07 -37.88
N LYS A 309 -22.47 27.80 -37.55
CA LYS A 309 -22.73 28.22 -36.17
C LYS A 309 -23.16 27.06 -35.28
N GLN A 310 -23.95 26.12 -35.79
CA GLN A 310 -24.32 24.90 -35.06
C GLN A 310 -23.10 24.01 -34.83
N ARG A 311 -22.21 23.90 -35.82
CA ARG A 311 -20.94 23.17 -35.71
C ARG A 311 -20.05 23.74 -34.61
N GLU A 312 -19.91 25.06 -34.54
CA GLU A 312 -19.09 25.73 -33.51
C GLU A 312 -19.62 25.39 -32.11
N VAL A 313 -20.92 25.61 -31.86
CA VAL A 313 -21.50 25.43 -30.53
C VAL A 313 -21.48 23.96 -30.09
N ILE A 314 -21.74 23.02 -31.00
CA ILE A 314 -21.78 21.59 -30.66
C ILE A 314 -20.37 21.02 -30.42
N SER A 315 -19.34 21.57 -31.08
CA SER A 315 -17.95 21.11 -30.92
C SER A 315 -17.43 21.23 -29.49
N CYS A 316 -17.89 22.25 -28.75
CA CYS A 316 -17.54 22.45 -27.34
C CYS A 316 -18.13 21.37 -26.41
N ILE A 317 -19.16 20.64 -26.85
CA ILE A 317 -19.88 19.66 -26.04
C ILE A 317 -19.38 18.23 -26.32
N VAL A 318 -18.68 18.01 -27.44
CA VAL A 318 -18.14 16.69 -27.82
C VAL A 318 -17.27 16.12 -26.70
N ASP A 319 -16.38 16.93 -26.12
CA ASP A 319 -15.49 16.48 -25.05
C ASP A 319 -16.25 16.16 -23.75
N TYR A 320 -17.33 16.91 -23.47
CA TYR A 320 -18.24 16.61 -22.37
C TYR A 320 -18.95 15.29 -22.58
N ILE A 321 -19.58 15.07 -23.75
CA ILE A 321 -20.29 13.83 -24.07
C ILE A 321 -19.34 12.64 -24.02
N ALA A 322 -18.13 12.80 -24.57
CA ALA A 322 -17.11 11.77 -24.57
C ALA A 322 -16.64 11.41 -23.15
N SER A 323 -16.71 12.33 -22.20
CA SER A 323 -16.28 12.10 -20.80
C SER A 323 -17.41 11.67 -19.87
N ASN A 324 -18.61 12.23 -20.03
CA ASN A 324 -19.69 12.17 -19.04
C ASN A 324 -20.96 11.43 -19.49
N GLY A 325 -21.09 11.11 -20.78
CA GLY A 325 -22.27 10.41 -21.33
C GLY A 325 -23.28 11.34 -22.01
N ALA A 326 -24.52 10.89 -22.14
CA ALA A 326 -25.58 11.66 -22.79
C ALA A 326 -25.97 12.87 -21.95
N CYS A 327 -26.20 14.01 -22.60
CA CYS A 327 -26.69 15.22 -21.98
C CYS A 327 -27.78 15.88 -22.81
N THR A 328 -28.57 16.70 -22.12
CA THR A 328 -29.62 17.55 -22.67
C THR A 328 -29.21 19.02 -22.53
N VAL A 329 -29.92 19.89 -23.24
CA VAL A 329 -29.76 21.35 -23.10
C VAL A 329 -30.03 21.81 -21.66
N ARG A 330 -30.87 21.09 -20.91
CA ARG A 330 -31.12 21.40 -19.50
C ARG A 330 -29.89 21.14 -18.64
N ASP A 331 -29.22 20.01 -18.85
CA ASP A 331 -27.98 19.66 -18.14
C ASP A 331 -26.89 20.68 -18.45
N ILE A 332 -26.73 21.05 -19.74
CA ILE A 332 -25.77 22.07 -20.15
C ILE A 332 -26.07 23.41 -19.48
N ARG A 333 -27.35 23.77 -19.30
CA ARG A 333 -27.74 25.04 -18.68
C ARG A 333 -27.40 25.11 -17.19
N GLU A 334 -27.34 23.97 -16.50
CA GLU A 334 -26.93 23.92 -15.08
C GLU A 334 -25.45 24.26 -14.93
N ASP A 335 -24.60 23.85 -15.88
CA ASP A 335 -23.16 24.12 -15.90
C ASP A 335 -22.81 25.47 -16.56
N ASP A 336 -23.40 25.75 -17.73
CA ASP A 336 -23.19 26.98 -18.52
C ASP A 336 -24.49 27.43 -19.21
N ALA A 337 -25.20 28.34 -18.52
CA ALA A 337 -26.43 28.93 -19.04
C ALA A 337 -26.24 29.73 -20.34
N THR A 338 -25.04 30.28 -20.58
CA THR A 338 -24.75 31.05 -21.79
C THR A 338 -24.61 30.12 -22.99
N HIS A 339 -23.87 29.03 -22.83
CA HIS A 339 -23.69 28.03 -23.88
C HIS A 339 -25.01 27.36 -24.25
N ALA A 340 -25.84 27.03 -23.25
CA ALA A 340 -27.20 26.51 -23.48
C ALA A 340 -28.07 27.49 -24.29
N ALA A 341 -28.03 28.79 -23.99
CA ALA A 341 -28.76 29.80 -24.76
C ALA A 341 -28.26 29.91 -26.21
N GLN A 342 -26.94 29.82 -26.42
CA GLN A 342 -26.34 29.80 -27.76
C GLN A 342 -26.77 28.56 -28.56
N MET A 343 -26.83 27.39 -27.93
CA MET A 343 -27.36 26.16 -28.54
C MET A 343 -28.81 26.33 -28.97
N ILE A 344 -29.69 26.77 -28.07
CA ILE A 344 -31.11 26.95 -28.38
C ILE A 344 -31.28 27.93 -29.56
N ARG A 345 -30.48 29.00 -29.58
CA ARG A 345 -30.51 29.98 -30.67
C ARG A 345 -30.00 29.40 -32.00
N ALA A 346 -28.94 28.58 -31.98
CA ALA A 346 -28.34 27.99 -33.18
C ALA A 346 -29.23 26.89 -33.80
N PHE A 347 -29.91 26.09 -32.99
CA PHE A 347 -30.80 25.02 -33.44
C PHE A 347 -32.28 25.45 -33.56
N GLY A 348 -32.59 26.68 -33.13
CA GLY A 348 -33.89 27.33 -33.24
C GLY A 348 -34.84 27.03 -32.07
N ASN A 349 -34.76 25.85 -31.46
CA ASN A 349 -35.49 25.51 -30.24
C ASN A 349 -34.75 24.43 -29.42
N MET A 350 -35.22 24.21 -28.18
CA MET A 350 -34.64 23.23 -27.25
C MET A 350 -34.74 21.79 -27.78
N GLN A 351 -35.88 21.42 -28.38
CA GLN A 351 -36.12 20.06 -28.86
C GLN A 351 -35.15 19.65 -29.97
N LYS A 352 -34.95 20.50 -30.98
CA LYS A 352 -33.99 20.26 -32.08
C LYS A 352 -32.55 20.22 -31.58
N ALA A 353 -32.23 21.01 -30.56
CA ALA A 353 -30.93 20.98 -29.91
C ALA A 353 -30.71 19.65 -29.17
N ASP A 354 -31.71 19.17 -28.42
CA ASP A 354 -31.66 17.87 -27.75
C ASP A 354 -31.58 16.70 -28.76
N GLU A 355 -32.32 16.76 -29.87
CA GLU A 355 -32.23 15.78 -30.96
C GLU A 355 -30.82 15.73 -31.58
N ALA A 356 -30.17 16.89 -31.77
CA ALA A 356 -28.80 16.96 -32.25
C ALA A 356 -27.79 16.38 -31.24
N LEU A 357 -27.96 16.68 -29.94
CA LEU A 357 -27.13 16.11 -28.87
C LEU A 357 -27.28 14.58 -28.79
N HIS A 358 -28.50 14.09 -28.90
CA HIS A 358 -28.80 12.66 -28.89
C HIS A 358 -28.20 11.94 -30.10
N SER A 359 -28.32 12.54 -31.30
CA SER A 359 -27.69 12.05 -32.53
C SER A 359 -26.17 11.98 -32.38
N LEU A 360 -25.55 13.04 -31.85
CA LEU A 360 -24.11 13.10 -31.61
C LEU A 360 -23.66 12.04 -30.59
N TYR A 361 -24.38 11.89 -29.47
CA TYR A 361 -24.11 10.88 -28.45
C TYR A 361 -24.15 9.46 -29.03
N THR A 362 -25.20 9.15 -29.78
CA THR A 362 -25.41 7.84 -30.39
C THR A 362 -24.28 7.50 -31.37
N PHE A 363 -23.79 8.49 -32.10
CA PHE A 363 -22.71 8.31 -33.07
C PHE A 363 -21.33 8.19 -32.40
N VAL A 364 -21.01 9.09 -31.45
CA VAL A 364 -19.68 9.18 -30.83
C VAL A 364 -19.48 8.13 -29.74
N VAL A 365 -20.46 7.96 -28.86
CA VAL A 365 -20.36 7.06 -27.69
C VAL A 365 -20.89 5.68 -28.07
N LEU A 366 -22.11 5.60 -28.62
CA LEU A 366 -22.71 4.30 -28.91
C LEU A 366 -22.20 3.65 -30.20
N ARG A 367 -21.54 4.41 -31.08
CA ARG A 367 -21.04 3.97 -32.40
C ARG A 367 -22.13 3.36 -33.28
N LYS A 368 -23.38 3.77 -33.10
CA LYS A 368 -24.49 3.35 -33.95
C LYS A 368 -24.43 4.18 -35.23
N ALA A 369 -24.33 3.51 -36.38
CA ALA A 369 -24.20 4.09 -37.74
C ALA A 369 -22.82 4.68 -38.14
N ALA A 370 -21.75 4.37 -37.40
CA ALA A 370 -20.38 4.78 -37.73
C ALA A 370 -19.61 3.77 -38.58
#